data_AF-A0A8H6H831-F1
#
_entry.id   AF-A0A8H6H831-F1
#
_cell.length_a   1.000
_cell.length_b   1.000
_cell.length_c   1.000
_cell.angle_alpha   90.00
_cell.angle_beta   90.00
_cell.angle_gamma   90.00
#
_symmetry.space_group_name_H-M   'P 1'
#
loop_
_entity.id
_entity.type
_entity.pdbx_description
1 polymer ?
#
loop_
_entity_poly.entity_id
_entity_poly.type
_entity_poly.pdbx_seq_one_letter_code
_entity_poly.pdbx_strand_id
1 'polypeptide(L)'
;MLCAGHFHLNTLFADNYFDFNMILEGQNDLTVIGIFQVSNGDAPSSLLKSVKGRSLLTVGLMRETYLPVYNYIYMVPELLSLEQAQKFDVILGQAFEDDAMFAVSTNPERVACAFVYLQNVPSKEIFEAFIAAASRIFVNLCELEMNLGCIGDTLEEWRKAPVSWPKTISKLEIWDWSPGDFSNTKRKFTGSPDEFDESIHKLL
;
A
#
# COMPACT_ATOMS: atom_id res chain seq x y z
N MET A 1 -27.86 -6.91 23.09
CA MET A 1 -27.05 -5.98 23.89
C MET A 1 -25.89 -6.79 24.47
N LEU A 2 -24.74 -6.82 23.77
CA LEU A 2 -23.53 -7.50 24.24
C LEU A 2 -22.79 -6.52 25.15
N CYS A 3 -22.93 -6.67 26.46
CA CYS A 3 -22.18 -5.90 27.45
C CYS A 3 -21.48 -6.86 28.41
N ALA A 4 -20.18 -7.08 28.22
CA ALA A 4 -19.16 -7.45 29.23
C ALA A 4 -17.88 -7.96 28.52
N GLY A 5 -16.88 -7.09 28.32
CA GLY A 5 -15.53 -7.51 27.92
C GLY A 5 -14.86 -6.58 26.91
N HIS A 6 -13.61 -6.24 27.21
CA HIS A 6 -12.68 -5.35 26.52
C HIS A 6 -12.22 -5.84 25.14
N PHE A 7 -13.16 -6.21 24.27
CA PHE A 7 -12.83 -6.62 22.91
C PHE A 7 -12.74 -5.38 22.02
N HIS A 8 -11.51 -4.95 21.76
CA HIS A 8 -11.21 -3.94 20.75
C HIS A 8 -10.92 -4.65 19.44
N LEU A 9 -11.75 -4.41 18.43
CA LEU A 9 -11.48 -4.86 17.07
C LEU A 9 -10.40 -3.95 16.48
N ASN A 10 -9.17 -4.46 16.35
CA ASN A 10 -8.03 -3.73 15.81
C ASN A 10 -7.69 -4.14 14.36
N THR A 11 -8.03 -5.38 13.98
CA THR A 11 -7.80 -5.93 12.64
C THR A 11 -9.10 -6.53 12.11
N LEU A 12 -9.48 -6.17 10.90
CA LEU A 12 -10.67 -6.72 10.22
C LEU A 12 -10.32 -7.11 8.79
N PHE A 13 -10.56 -8.37 8.42
CA PHE A 13 -10.55 -8.83 7.03
C PHE A 13 -11.97 -9.19 6.59
N ALA A 14 -12.42 -8.66 5.46
CA ALA A 14 -13.77 -8.89 4.95
C ALA A 14 -13.82 -8.83 3.42
N ASP A 15 -14.84 -9.46 2.81
CA ASP A 15 -15.09 -9.36 1.37
C ASP A 15 -15.47 -7.92 0.95
N ASN A 16 -15.30 -7.60 -0.33
CA ASN A 16 -15.61 -6.27 -0.89
C ASN A 16 -17.10 -5.86 -0.86
N TYR A 17 -18.01 -6.73 -0.38
CA TYR A 17 -19.45 -6.48 -0.32
C TYR A 17 -19.92 -5.66 0.90
N PHE A 18 -19.03 -5.41 1.86
CA PHE A 18 -19.38 -4.65 3.06
C PHE A 18 -19.31 -3.13 2.83
N ASP A 19 -20.14 -2.39 3.56
CA ASP A 19 -20.03 -0.93 3.63
C ASP A 19 -18.88 -0.54 4.57
N PHE A 20 -17.68 -0.50 4.01
CA PHE A 20 -16.47 -0.15 4.74
C PHE A 20 -16.48 1.28 5.29
N ASN A 21 -17.18 2.22 4.65
CA ASN A 21 -17.28 3.59 5.18
C ASN A 21 -18.03 3.58 6.52
N MET A 22 -19.18 2.90 6.58
CA MET A 22 -19.95 2.77 7.81
C MET A 22 -19.17 2.02 8.91
N ILE A 23 -18.41 0.98 8.54
CA ILE A 23 -17.55 0.25 9.49
C ILE A 23 -16.47 1.17 10.07
N LEU A 24 -15.80 1.95 9.20
CA LEU A 24 -14.75 2.86 9.61
C LEU A 24 -15.29 3.98 10.52
N GLU A 25 -16.47 4.52 10.25
CA GLU A 25 -17.14 5.50 11.11
C GLU A 25 -17.50 4.92 12.50
N GLY A 26 -17.86 3.64 12.55
CA GLY A 26 -18.25 2.96 13.79
C GLY A 26 -17.10 2.39 14.63
N GLN A 27 -15.91 2.21 14.05
CA GLN A 27 -14.78 1.52 14.68
C GLN A 27 -13.49 2.35 14.57
N ASN A 28 -13.31 3.27 15.53
CA ASN A 28 -12.16 4.19 15.56
C ASN A 28 -10.84 3.50 15.93
N ASP A 29 -10.89 2.39 16.66
CA ASP A 29 -9.72 1.67 17.16
C ASP A 29 -9.10 0.71 16.12
N LEU A 30 -9.70 0.59 14.93
CA LEU A 30 -9.13 -0.21 13.84
C LEU A 30 -7.76 0.33 13.43
N THR A 31 -6.77 -0.58 13.42
CA THR A 31 -5.40 -0.34 12.96
C THR A 31 -5.12 -0.96 11.60
N VAL A 32 -5.83 -2.05 11.26
CA VAL A 32 -5.72 -2.72 9.96
C VAL A 32 -7.09 -3.09 9.43
N ILE A 33 -7.33 -2.82 8.14
CA ILE A 33 -8.50 -3.32 7.42
C ILE A 33 -8.07 -3.97 6.11
N GLY A 34 -8.47 -5.23 5.94
CA GLY A 34 -8.22 -6.05 4.76
C GLY A 34 -9.51 -6.27 3.97
N ILE A 35 -9.43 -6.11 2.65
CA ILE A 35 -10.57 -6.25 1.74
C ILE A 35 -10.25 -7.33 0.71
N PHE A 36 -10.98 -8.44 0.73
CA PHE A 36 -10.79 -9.52 -0.23
C PHE A 36 -11.51 -9.26 -1.56
N GLN A 37 -10.96 -9.83 -2.63
CA GLN A 37 -11.54 -9.86 -3.98
C GLN A 37 -11.77 -8.48 -4.59
N VAL A 38 -10.82 -7.56 -4.41
CA VAL A 38 -10.87 -6.25 -5.08
C VAL A 38 -10.71 -6.46 -6.58
N SER A 39 -11.66 -5.99 -7.40
CA SER A 39 -11.47 -5.87 -8.85
C SER A 39 -10.85 -4.50 -9.14
N ASN A 40 -9.69 -4.48 -9.82
CA ASN A 40 -9.08 -3.28 -10.40
C ASN A 40 -8.86 -2.08 -9.45
N GLY A 41 -8.35 -2.29 -8.23
CA GLY A 41 -7.83 -1.20 -7.38
C GLY A 41 -8.86 -0.18 -6.83
N ASP A 42 -10.14 -0.28 -7.19
CA ASP A 42 -11.18 0.68 -6.79
C ASP A 42 -11.52 0.61 -5.30
N ALA A 43 -11.41 -0.56 -4.65
CA ALA A 43 -11.93 -0.72 -3.30
C ALA A 43 -11.10 0.05 -2.24
N PRO A 44 -9.76 -0.08 -2.15
CA PRO A 44 -9.00 0.66 -1.13
C PRO A 44 -8.96 2.16 -1.42
N SER A 45 -8.82 2.53 -2.69
CA SER A 45 -8.75 3.94 -3.11
C SER A 45 -10.07 4.68 -2.82
N SER A 46 -11.21 4.02 -2.91
CA SER A 46 -12.51 4.60 -2.51
C SER A 46 -12.57 5.00 -1.03
N LEU A 47 -11.76 4.39 -0.17
CA LEU A 47 -11.72 4.65 1.27
C LEU A 47 -10.83 5.82 1.67
N LEU A 48 -10.04 6.38 0.74
CA LEU A 48 -9.11 7.49 1.00
C LEU A 48 -9.79 8.63 1.79
N LYS A 49 -11.00 9.05 1.40
CA LYS A 49 -11.73 10.12 2.11
C LYS A 49 -12.05 9.77 3.57
N SER A 50 -12.38 8.51 3.84
CA SER A 50 -12.85 8.02 5.14
C SER A 50 -11.70 7.70 6.11
N VAL A 51 -10.49 7.49 5.58
CA VAL A 51 -9.29 7.21 6.39
C VAL A 51 -8.44 8.45 6.66
N LYS A 52 -8.81 9.61 6.11
CA LYS A 52 -8.08 10.87 6.27
C LYS A 52 -7.86 11.20 7.76
N GLY A 53 -6.60 11.38 8.14
CA GLY A 53 -6.22 11.75 9.52
C GLY A 53 -6.18 10.57 10.50
N ARG A 54 -6.41 9.34 10.04
CA ARG A 54 -6.34 8.12 10.86
C ARG A 54 -5.07 7.36 10.55
N SER A 55 -4.53 6.72 11.58
CA SER A 55 -3.39 5.83 11.46
C SER A 55 -3.88 4.40 11.19
N LEU A 56 -4.43 4.17 9.99
CA LEU A 56 -5.08 2.92 9.59
C LEU A 56 -4.40 2.35 8.34
N LEU A 57 -3.93 1.11 8.43
CA LEU A 57 -3.44 0.38 7.27
C LEU A 57 -4.62 -0.29 6.55
N THR A 58 -4.97 0.25 5.38
CA THR A 58 -5.99 -0.36 4.52
C THR A 58 -5.32 -1.18 3.42
N VAL A 59 -5.74 -2.43 3.28
CA VAL A 59 -5.16 -3.40 2.35
C VAL A 59 -6.26 -4.04 1.51
N GLY A 60 -6.19 -3.93 0.20
CA GLY A 60 -6.97 -4.73 -0.75
C GLY A 60 -6.17 -5.94 -1.20
N LEU A 61 -6.82 -7.09 -1.25
CA LEU A 61 -6.23 -8.36 -1.65
C LEU A 61 -6.93 -8.87 -2.91
N MET A 62 -6.16 -9.05 -3.98
CA MET A 62 -6.64 -9.55 -5.25
C MET A 62 -5.84 -10.78 -5.69
N ARG A 63 -6.54 -11.65 -6.41
CA ARG A 63 -5.97 -12.82 -7.06
C ARG A 63 -6.08 -12.66 -8.56
N GLU A 64 -4.93 -12.59 -9.25
CA GLU A 64 -4.88 -12.57 -10.72
C GLU A 64 -4.51 -13.94 -11.33
N THR A 65 -4.31 -14.96 -10.48
CA THR A 65 -3.95 -16.32 -10.95
C THR A 65 -4.96 -17.37 -10.49
N TYR A 66 -4.83 -18.58 -11.02
CA TYR A 66 -5.59 -19.74 -10.53
C TYR A 66 -5.05 -20.30 -9.20
N LEU A 67 -3.91 -19.79 -8.71
CA LEU A 67 -3.31 -20.25 -7.47
C LEU A 67 -4.12 -19.74 -6.27
N PRO A 68 -4.26 -20.52 -5.20
CA PRO A 68 -5.00 -20.12 -4.00
C PRO A 68 -4.19 -19.16 -3.12
N VAL A 69 -3.69 -18.07 -3.70
CA VAL A 69 -2.90 -17.03 -3.03
C VAL A 69 -3.35 -15.66 -3.49
N TYR A 70 -3.33 -14.69 -2.59
CA TYR A 70 -3.46 -13.28 -2.95
C TYR A 70 -2.11 -12.76 -3.40
N ASN A 71 -1.94 -12.55 -4.71
CA ASN A 71 -0.67 -12.15 -5.31
C ASN A 71 -0.60 -10.66 -5.68
N TYR A 72 -1.71 -9.94 -5.54
CA TYR A 72 -1.82 -8.51 -5.78
C TYR A 72 -2.30 -7.85 -4.49
N ILE A 73 -1.53 -6.87 -4.01
CA ILE A 73 -1.84 -6.11 -2.81
C ILE A 73 -2.02 -4.64 -3.16
N TYR A 74 -3.13 -4.07 -2.74
CA TYR A 74 -3.42 -2.65 -2.86
C TYR A 74 -3.36 -2.06 -1.46
N MET A 75 -2.69 -0.94 -1.26
CA MET A 75 -2.46 -0.37 0.05
C MET A 75 -2.87 1.09 0.03
N VAL A 76 -3.55 1.53 1.08
CA VAL A 76 -3.79 2.95 1.36
C VAL A 76 -3.20 3.25 2.74
N PRO A 77 -1.87 3.44 2.81
CA PRO A 77 -1.20 3.76 4.05
C PRO A 77 -1.24 5.27 4.25
N GLU A 78 -2.45 5.83 4.33
CA GLU A 78 -2.60 7.26 4.48
C GLU A 78 -2.15 7.66 5.89
N LEU A 79 -0.93 8.20 6.00
CA LEU A 79 -0.26 8.62 7.23
C LEU A 79 0.45 7.51 8.02
N LEU A 80 1.30 6.72 7.34
CA LEU A 80 2.40 6.11 8.09
C LEU A 80 3.27 7.24 8.66
N SER A 81 3.31 7.36 9.99
CA SER A 81 4.41 8.07 10.62
C SER A 81 5.73 7.42 10.22
N LEU A 82 6.87 8.09 10.37
CA LEU A 82 8.17 7.49 10.08
C LEU A 82 8.36 6.15 10.83
N GLU A 83 7.90 6.08 12.08
CA GLU A 83 7.93 4.85 12.88
C GLU A 83 7.10 3.72 12.24
N GLN A 84 5.92 4.03 11.72
CA GLN A 84 5.06 3.03 11.08
C GLN A 84 5.58 2.61 9.71
N ALA A 85 6.18 3.55 8.95
CA ALA A 85 6.86 3.23 7.70
C ALA A 85 8.02 2.26 7.96
N GLN A 86 8.79 2.47 9.02
CA GLN A 86 9.87 1.59 9.43
C GLN A 86 9.39 0.21 9.88
N LYS A 87 8.21 0.12 10.52
CA LYS A 87 7.61 -1.10 11.08
C LYS A 87 6.54 -1.74 10.18
N PHE A 88 6.40 -1.28 8.94
CA PHE A 88 5.32 -1.71 8.05
C PHE A 88 5.28 -3.23 7.86
N ASP A 89 6.44 -3.85 7.67
CA ASP A 89 6.61 -5.30 7.55
C ASP A 89 6.10 -6.06 8.78
N VAL A 90 6.35 -5.52 9.98
CA VAL A 90 5.88 -6.14 11.23
C VAL A 90 4.36 -6.03 11.35
N ILE A 91 3.81 -4.84 11.09
CA ILE A 91 2.37 -4.57 11.20
C ILE A 91 1.58 -5.47 10.24
N LEU A 92 2.00 -5.51 8.97
CA LEU A 92 1.32 -6.29 7.96
C LEU A 92 1.53 -7.80 8.16
N GLY A 93 2.75 -8.22 8.52
CA GLY A 93 3.05 -9.62 8.81
C GLY A 93 2.17 -10.18 9.93
N GLN A 94 2.04 -9.45 11.04
CA GLN A 94 1.13 -9.82 12.13
C GLN A 94 -0.32 -9.91 11.66
N ALA A 95 -0.79 -8.93 10.88
CA ALA A 95 -2.16 -8.95 10.36
C ALA A 95 -2.43 -10.16 9.45
N PHE A 96 -1.44 -10.63 8.69
CA PHE A 96 -1.58 -11.83 7.85
C PHE A 96 -1.49 -13.13 8.66
N GLU A 97 -0.67 -13.18 9.71
CA GLU A 97 -0.63 -14.33 10.63
C GLU A 97 -1.96 -14.52 11.38
N ASP A 98 -2.63 -13.42 11.72
CA ASP A 98 -3.92 -13.41 12.42
C ASP A 98 -5.11 -13.76 11.51
N ASP A 99 -4.91 -13.89 10.19
CA ASP A 99 -5.97 -14.27 9.25
C ASP A 99 -6.33 -15.76 9.40
N ALA A 100 -7.53 -16.02 9.91
CA ALA A 100 -8.06 -17.35 10.18
C ALA A 100 -8.53 -18.12 8.92
N MET A 101 -8.43 -17.53 7.72
CA MET A 101 -8.97 -18.11 6.48
C MET A 101 -7.95 -19.03 5.77
N PHE A 102 -8.25 -20.33 5.74
CA PHE A 102 -7.36 -21.36 5.17
C PHE A 102 -7.56 -21.63 3.66
N ALA A 103 -8.63 -21.14 3.03
CA ALA A 103 -8.96 -21.52 1.65
C ALA A 103 -8.10 -20.81 0.58
N VAL A 104 -7.67 -19.58 0.86
CA VAL A 104 -6.80 -18.76 0.01
C VAL A 104 -5.79 -18.08 0.92
N SER A 105 -4.50 -18.26 0.64
CA SER A 105 -3.43 -17.81 1.52
C SER A 105 -3.07 -16.34 1.29
N THR A 106 -2.87 -15.62 2.41
CA THR A 106 -2.29 -14.27 2.51
C THR A 106 -0.77 -14.30 2.68
N ASN A 107 -0.07 -15.33 2.14
CA ASN A 107 1.39 -15.43 2.26
C ASN A 107 2.10 -14.25 1.55
N PRO A 108 2.82 -13.36 2.28
CA PRO A 108 3.47 -12.21 1.69
C PRO A 108 4.57 -12.56 0.68
N GLU A 109 5.20 -13.74 0.79
CA GLU A 109 6.21 -14.19 -0.18
C GLU A 109 5.61 -14.48 -1.58
N ARG A 110 4.29 -14.59 -1.67
CA ARG A 110 3.55 -14.87 -2.90
C ARG A 110 2.97 -13.61 -3.54
N VAL A 111 3.17 -12.45 -2.92
CA VAL A 111 2.82 -11.15 -3.48
C VAL A 111 3.81 -10.80 -4.58
N ALA A 112 3.29 -10.62 -5.79
CA ALA A 112 4.06 -10.25 -6.98
C ALA A 112 3.95 -8.76 -7.30
N CYS A 113 2.79 -8.16 -7.03
CA CYS A 113 2.51 -6.76 -7.34
C CYS A 113 1.93 -6.04 -6.13
N ALA A 114 2.46 -4.85 -5.83
CA ALA A 114 2.00 -3.98 -4.78
C ALA A 114 1.65 -2.59 -5.34
N PHE A 115 0.48 -2.09 -4.99
CA PHE A 115 -0.03 -0.79 -5.42
C PHE A 115 -0.29 0.06 -4.18
N VAL A 116 0.30 1.24 -4.09
CA VAL A 116 0.22 2.10 -2.92
C VAL A 116 -0.46 3.41 -3.31
N TYR A 117 -1.57 3.75 -2.66
CA TYR A 117 -2.32 4.97 -2.92
C TYR A 117 -2.17 5.93 -1.75
N LEU A 118 -1.70 7.13 -2.05
CA LEU A 118 -1.50 8.20 -1.09
C LEU A 118 -2.20 9.47 -1.57
N GLN A 119 -2.93 10.14 -0.68
CA GLN A 119 -3.52 11.46 -1.00
C GLN A 119 -2.47 12.57 -1.12
N ASN A 120 -1.36 12.43 -0.40
CA ASN A 120 -0.28 13.41 -0.34
C ASN A 120 1.05 12.72 -0.60
N VAL A 121 1.99 13.45 -1.20
CA VAL A 121 3.37 12.98 -1.36
C VAL A 121 4.02 12.87 0.03
N PRO A 122 4.57 11.69 0.42
CA PRO A 122 5.26 11.54 1.69
C PRO A 122 6.59 12.31 1.68
N SER A 123 7.22 12.49 2.84
CA SER A 123 8.62 12.93 2.84
C SER A 123 9.52 11.83 2.26
N LYS A 124 10.71 12.21 1.81
CA LYS A 124 11.68 11.26 1.25
C LYS A 124 12.05 10.17 2.27
N GLU A 125 12.24 10.53 3.54
CA GLU A 125 12.61 9.61 4.61
C GLU A 125 11.52 8.57 4.88
N ILE A 126 10.25 9.00 4.88
CA ILE A 126 9.09 8.11 5.05
C ILE A 126 8.99 7.17 3.85
N PHE A 127 9.18 7.69 2.65
CA PHE A 127 9.19 6.89 1.43
C PHE A 127 10.27 5.81 1.48
N GLU A 128 11.53 6.18 1.73
CA GLU A 128 12.64 5.24 1.82
C GLU A 128 12.44 4.19 2.92
N ALA A 129 11.98 4.61 4.10
CA ALA A 129 11.67 3.70 5.19
C ALA A 129 10.59 2.69 4.81
N PHE A 130 9.51 3.14 4.17
CA PHE A 130 8.43 2.29 3.71
C PHE A 130 8.91 1.29 2.65
N ILE A 131 9.65 1.75 1.64
CA ILE A 131 10.20 0.88 0.58
C ILE A 131 11.12 -0.19 1.18
N ALA A 132 12.00 0.21 2.09
CA ALA A 132 12.89 -0.72 2.78
C ALA A 132 12.10 -1.73 3.63
N ALA A 133 10.99 -1.33 4.26
CA ALA A 133 10.14 -2.26 5.00
C ALA A 133 9.36 -3.20 4.07
N ALA A 134 8.71 -2.66 3.03
CA ALA A 134 7.99 -3.43 2.03
C ALA A 134 8.87 -4.51 1.38
N SER A 135 10.15 -4.20 1.11
CA SER A 135 11.11 -5.15 0.56
C SER A 135 11.46 -6.33 1.47
N ARG A 136 11.29 -6.20 2.79
CA ARG A 136 11.57 -7.27 3.77
C ARG A 136 10.43 -8.27 3.84
N ILE A 137 9.19 -7.81 3.68
CA ILE A 137 8.00 -8.66 3.70
C ILE A 137 7.68 -9.24 2.31
N PHE A 138 7.82 -8.45 1.25
CA PHE A 138 7.55 -8.90 -0.13
C PHE A 138 8.86 -9.25 -0.85
N VAL A 139 9.39 -10.44 -0.54
CA VAL A 139 10.70 -10.86 -1.05
C VAL A 139 10.74 -11.15 -2.56
N ASN A 140 9.57 -11.35 -3.19
CA ASN A 140 9.42 -11.68 -4.61
C ASN A 140 8.66 -10.60 -5.39
N LEU A 141 8.75 -9.34 -4.96
CA LEU A 141 7.98 -8.24 -5.55
C LEU A 141 8.48 -7.90 -6.96
N CYS A 142 7.71 -8.28 -7.97
CA CYS A 142 7.99 -7.93 -9.36
C CYS A 142 7.76 -6.44 -9.60
N GLU A 143 6.70 -5.88 -9.02
CA GLU A 143 6.30 -4.51 -9.27
C GLU A 143 5.78 -3.82 -8.02
N LEU A 144 6.28 -2.61 -7.79
CA LEU A 144 5.71 -1.66 -6.85
C LEU A 144 5.23 -0.42 -7.61
N GLU A 145 3.95 -0.12 -7.50
CA GLU A 145 3.32 1.05 -8.10
C GLU A 145 2.91 2.04 -7.00
N MET A 146 3.38 3.28 -7.09
CA MET A 146 3.06 4.36 -6.15
C MET A 146 2.15 5.39 -6.81
N ASN A 147 0.89 5.43 -6.39
CA ASN A 147 -0.12 6.39 -6.82
C ASN A 147 -0.20 7.56 -5.84
N LEU A 148 0.39 8.70 -6.21
CA LEU A 148 0.51 9.89 -5.37
C LEU A 148 -0.47 10.97 -5.81
N GLY A 149 -1.25 11.49 -4.87
CA GLY A 149 -2.16 12.60 -5.10
C GLY A 149 -1.40 13.92 -5.20
N CYS A 150 -1.65 14.68 -6.27
CA CYS A 150 -1.06 16.00 -6.50
C CYS A 150 0.48 16.03 -6.36
N ILE A 151 1.20 15.29 -7.20
CA ILE A 151 2.66 15.17 -7.07
C ILE A 151 3.43 16.49 -7.24
N GLY A 152 2.82 17.46 -7.94
CA GLY A 152 3.40 18.78 -8.19
C GLY A 152 4.84 18.71 -8.70
N ASP A 153 5.70 19.56 -8.14
CA ASP A 153 7.15 19.60 -8.42
C ASP A 153 7.97 18.68 -7.49
N THR A 154 7.35 18.00 -6.51
CA THR A 154 8.06 17.20 -5.49
C THR A 154 8.86 16.05 -6.09
N LEU A 155 8.42 15.51 -7.23
CA LEU A 155 9.17 14.49 -7.95
C LEU A 155 10.53 15.02 -8.45
N GLU A 156 10.64 16.29 -8.80
CA GLU A 156 11.91 16.91 -9.21
C GLU A 156 12.89 17.04 -8.05
N GLU A 157 12.40 17.16 -6.81
CA GLU A 157 13.26 17.13 -5.62
C GLU A 157 13.79 15.73 -5.35
N TRP A 158 12.96 14.70 -5.53
CA TRP A 158 13.39 13.30 -5.40
C TRP A 158 14.37 12.89 -6.52
N ARG A 159 14.27 13.50 -7.70
CA ARG A 159 15.22 13.29 -8.81
C ARG A 159 16.61 13.88 -8.55
N LYS A 160 16.71 14.97 -7.79
CA LYS A 160 18.00 15.61 -7.45
C LYS A 160 18.85 14.76 -6.50
N ALA A 161 18.21 13.91 -5.71
CA ALA A 161 18.87 12.98 -4.80
C ALA A 161 18.21 11.60 -4.96
N PRO A 162 18.73 10.72 -5.83
CA PRO A 162 18.10 9.46 -6.16
C PRO A 162 17.67 8.69 -4.91
N VAL A 163 16.44 8.21 -4.90
CA VAL A 163 15.99 7.25 -3.92
C VAL A 163 16.60 5.89 -4.27
N SER A 164 17.38 5.32 -3.36
CA SER A 164 17.80 3.92 -3.49
C SER A 164 16.66 3.01 -3.07
N TRP A 165 16.34 1.97 -3.85
CA TRP A 165 15.44 0.91 -3.41
C TRP A 165 16.08 -0.47 -3.54
N PRO A 166 15.63 -1.45 -2.73
CA PRO A 166 16.20 -2.79 -2.73
C PRO A 166 15.99 -3.55 -4.04
N LYS A 167 16.97 -4.37 -4.42
CA LYS A 167 16.93 -5.22 -5.63
C LYS A 167 15.80 -6.26 -5.65
N THR A 168 15.16 -6.50 -4.51
CA THR A 168 13.99 -7.37 -4.44
C THR A 168 12.76 -6.77 -5.13
N ILE A 169 12.76 -5.46 -5.40
CA ILE A 169 11.72 -4.77 -6.18
C ILE A 169 12.22 -4.63 -7.62
N SER A 170 11.70 -5.46 -8.53
CA SER A 170 12.22 -5.50 -9.91
C SER A 170 11.84 -4.27 -10.74
N LYS A 171 10.72 -3.63 -10.40
CA LYS A 171 10.17 -2.47 -11.10
C LYS A 171 9.49 -1.53 -10.11
N LEU A 172 9.80 -0.24 -10.21
CA LEU A 172 9.12 0.83 -9.49
C LEU A 172 8.44 1.76 -10.50
N GLU A 173 7.14 1.96 -10.32
CA GLU A 173 6.38 2.97 -11.05
C GLU A 173 5.83 4.03 -10.11
N ILE A 174 5.85 5.30 -10.54
CA ILE A 174 5.21 6.40 -9.82
C ILE A 174 4.18 7.06 -10.74
N TRP A 175 2.96 7.14 -10.24
CA TRP A 175 1.81 7.71 -10.90
C TRP A 175 1.30 8.91 -10.10
N ASP A 176 0.87 9.93 -10.81
CA ASP A 176 0.23 11.12 -10.28
C ASP A 176 -1.26 11.04 -10.59
N TRP A 177 -2.10 11.32 -9.60
CA TRP A 177 -3.55 11.36 -9.77
C TRP A 177 -4.13 12.62 -9.14
N SER A 178 -5.25 13.07 -9.70
CA SER A 178 -5.94 14.26 -9.22
C SER A 178 -6.93 13.89 -8.11
N PRO A 179 -6.91 14.54 -6.94
CA PRO A 179 -7.86 14.28 -5.87
C PRO A 179 -9.31 14.35 -6.37
N GLY A 180 -10.05 13.25 -6.21
CA GLY A 180 -11.45 13.15 -6.65
C GLY A 180 -11.66 12.60 -8.05
N ASP A 181 -10.60 12.30 -8.81
CA ASP A 181 -10.67 11.64 -10.12
C ASP A 181 -9.53 10.64 -10.32
N PHE A 182 -9.78 9.37 -9.96
CA PHE A 182 -8.85 8.25 -10.19
C PHE A 182 -8.76 7.83 -11.66
N SER A 183 -9.65 8.31 -12.53
CA SER A 183 -9.62 7.97 -13.96
C SER A 183 -8.54 8.76 -14.72
N ASN A 184 -8.06 9.86 -14.14
CA ASN A 184 -7.05 10.74 -14.73
C ASN A 184 -5.70 10.59 -14.01
N THR A 185 -5.09 9.41 -14.15
CA THR A 185 -3.74 9.15 -13.68
C THR A 185 -2.71 9.38 -14.78
N LYS A 186 -1.51 9.85 -14.39
CA LYS A 186 -0.39 10.06 -15.29
C LYS A 186 0.86 9.44 -14.71
N ARG A 187 1.46 8.50 -15.44
CA ARG A 187 2.75 7.93 -15.08
C ARG A 187 3.83 9.01 -15.16
N LYS A 188 4.57 9.19 -14.08
CA LYS A 188 5.66 10.16 -13.96
C LYS A 188 7.03 9.53 -13.96
N PHE A 189 7.12 8.28 -13.52
CA PHE A 189 8.36 7.53 -13.43
C PHE A 189 8.10 6.05 -13.66
N THR A 190 9.08 5.40 -14.30
CA THR A 190 9.23 3.95 -14.37
C THR A 190 10.73 3.67 -14.32
N GLY A 191 11.14 2.69 -13.54
CA GLY A 191 12.54 2.28 -13.50
C GLY A 191 12.73 0.91 -12.87
N SER A 192 13.80 0.25 -13.28
CA SER A 192 14.33 -0.93 -12.62
C SER A 192 15.49 -0.57 -11.69
N PRO A 193 15.88 -1.43 -10.74
CA PRO A 193 17.02 -1.20 -9.86
C PRO A 193 18.33 -0.86 -10.59
N ASP A 194 18.50 -1.35 -11.82
CA ASP A 194 19.72 -1.15 -12.60
C ASP A 194 19.68 0.10 -13.50
N GLU A 195 18.49 0.65 -13.81
CA GLU A 195 18.33 1.79 -14.74
C GLU A 195 18.36 3.16 -14.05
N PHE A 196 18.08 3.21 -12.75
CA PHE A 196 18.04 4.49 -12.03
C PHE A 196 19.41 5.13 -11.91
N ASP A 197 20.46 4.32 -11.78
CA ASP A 197 21.87 4.76 -11.73
C ASP A 197 22.35 5.30 -13.11
N GLU A 198 21.88 4.72 -14.21
CA GLU A 198 22.27 5.17 -15.57
C GLU A 198 21.54 6.43 -16.03
N SER A 199 20.29 6.63 -15.58
CA SER A 199 19.48 7.79 -15.97
C SER A 199 20.00 9.13 -15.43
N ILE A 200 20.85 9.10 -14.40
CA ILE A 200 21.53 10.28 -13.82
C ILE A 200 22.74 10.72 -14.66
N HIS A 201 23.35 9.81 -15.40
CA HIS A 201 24.54 10.12 -16.21
C HIS A 201 24.23 10.61 -17.63
N LYS A 202 22.96 10.63 -18.07
CA LYS A 202 22.55 11.03 -19.43
C LYS A 202 21.89 12.41 -19.54
N LEU A 203 22.00 13.26 -18.51
CA LEU A 203 21.52 14.64 -18.53
C LEU A 203 22.60 15.66 -18.12
N LEU A 204 23.80 15.54 -18.71
CA LEU A 204 24.77 16.62 -18.84
C LEU A 204 24.96 16.99 -20.32
#